data_AF-A0A3S4NQF8-F1
#
_entry.id   AF-A0A3S4NQF8-F1
#
_cell.length_a   1.000
_cell.length_b   1.000
_cell.length_c   1.000
_cell.angle_alpha   90.00
_cell.angle_beta   90.00
_cell.angle_gamma   90.00
#
_symmetry.space_group_name_H-M   'P 1'
#
loop_
_entity.id
_entity.type
_entity.pdbx_description
1 polymer ?
#
loop_
_entity_poly.entity_id
_entity_poly.type
_entity_poly.pdbx_seq_one_letter_code
_entity_poly.pdbx_strand_id
1 'polypeptide(L)'
;MDQTSFFLGTNGQSNRKAEHYFLNGKLSAVRMDEFKYHVLIQQPYAYTQSGYQGGFTGTVMQTAGSSVFNLYTDPQESDSIGVRHIPMGVPLQTEMHAYMEILKKYPPRAQIKSD
;
A
#
# COMPACT_ATOMS: atom_id res chain seq x y z
N MET A 1 14.12 -8.06 -0.95
CA MET A 1 13.55 -8.25 0.41
C MET A 1 14.67 -8.74 1.30
N ASP A 2 15.13 -7.92 2.24
CA ASP A 2 16.09 -8.35 3.26
C ASP A 2 15.33 -9.00 4.43
N GLN A 3 15.31 -10.34 4.47
CA GLN A 3 14.70 -11.12 5.55
C GLN A 3 15.67 -11.37 6.72
N THR A 4 16.92 -10.92 6.61
CA THR A 4 17.98 -11.23 7.58
C THR A 4 17.63 -10.74 8.99
N SER A 5 16.90 -9.62 9.08
CA SER A 5 16.40 -9.11 10.37
C SER A 5 15.50 -10.09 11.13
N PHE A 6 14.82 -11.02 10.47
CA PHE A 6 14.00 -12.03 11.16
C PHE A 6 14.87 -13.11 11.82
N PHE A 7 15.99 -13.47 11.18
CA PHE A 7 16.93 -14.48 11.68
C PHE A 7 17.90 -13.91 12.72
N LEU A 8 18.26 -12.64 12.61
CA LEU A 8 19.20 -11.96 13.51
C LEU A 8 18.51 -11.10 14.57
N GLY A 9 17.20 -10.86 14.44
CA GLY A 9 16.42 -10.01 15.33
C GLY A 9 16.22 -10.62 16.70
N THR A 10 16.14 -9.77 17.72
CA THR A 10 15.77 -10.21 19.06
C THR A 10 14.29 -10.66 19.05
N ASN A 11 14.01 -11.85 19.57
CA ASN A 11 12.65 -12.41 19.70
C ASN A 11 11.90 -12.66 18.36
N GLY A 12 12.61 -12.82 17.24
CA GLY A 12 12.00 -13.18 15.96
C GLY A 12 11.10 -12.09 15.35
N GLN A 13 11.29 -10.83 15.74
CA GLN A 13 10.57 -9.70 15.15
C GLN A 13 11.38 -9.06 14.03
N SER A 14 10.71 -8.60 12.97
CA SER A 14 11.36 -7.83 11.91
C SER A 14 11.70 -6.42 12.40
N ASN A 15 12.82 -5.86 11.93
CA ASN A 15 13.16 -4.45 12.16
C ASN A 15 12.38 -3.48 11.23
N ARG A 16 11.45 -3.99 10.42
CA ARG A 16 10.69 -3.17 9.48
C ARG A 16 9.50 -2.50 10.17
N LYS A 17 9.60 -1.18 10.37
CA LYS A 17 8.50 -0.32 10.83
C LYS A 17 7.35 -0.23 9.82
N ALA A 18 7.66 -0.07 8.54
CA ALA A 18 6.66 0.15 7.49
C ALA A 18 7.05 -0.54 6.18
N GLU A 19 6.04 -0.97 5.43
CA GLU A 19 6.18 -1.51 4.08
C GLU A 19 5.44 -0.64 3.07
N HIS A 20 6.16 -0.18 2.06
CA HIS A 20 5.65 0.68 1.00
C HIS A 20 5.35 -0.17 -0.23
N TYR A 21 4.11 -0.12 -0.69
CA TYR A 21 3.63 -0.85 -1.85
C TYR A 21 3.56 0.09 -3.04
N PHE A 22 3.92 -0.43 -4.21
CA PHE A 22 3.88 0.32 -5.44
C PHE A 22 2.99 -0.40 -6.45
N LEU A 23 2.18 0.38 -7.15
CA LEU A 23 1.52 -0.05 -8.37
C LEU A 23 2.29 0.59 -9.53
N ASN A 24 3.02 -0.24 -10.29
CA ASN A 24 4.00 0.23 -11.26
C ASN A 24 5.02 1.17 -10.60
N GLY A 25 5.16 2.40 -11.10
CA GLY A 25 6.06 3.42 -10.53
C GLY A 25 5.42 4.32 -9.47
N LYS A 26 4.17 4.08 -9.09
CA LYS A 26 3.41 4.96 -8.17
C LYS A 26 3.23 4.28 -6.82
N LEU A 27 3.53 5.03 -5.75
CA LEU A 27 3.25 4.62 -4.39
C LEU A 27 1.73 4.41 -4.23
N SER A 28 1.33 3.21 -3.82
CA SER A 28 -0.08 2.78 -3.81
C SER A 28 -0.62 2.51 -2.43
N ALA A 29 0.20 1.97 -1.53
CA ALA A 29 -0.20 1.72 -0.15
C ALA A 29 0.99 1.75 0.80
N VAL A 30 0.70 1.93 2.08
CA VAL A 30 1.66 1.69 3.17
C VAL A 30 1.04 0.74 4.17
N ARG A 31 1.85 -0.16 4.70
CA ARG A 31 1.48 -1.06 5.80
C ARG A 31 2.37 -0.77 6.99
N MET A 32 1.76 -0.68 8.16
CA MET A 32 2.43 -0.69 9.45
C MET A 32 1.71 -1.71 10.34
N ASP A 33 2.48 -2.63 10.91
CA ASP A 33 1.95 -3.75 11.68
C ASP A 33 0.87 -4.54 10.88
N GLU A 34 -0.33 -4.67 11.44
CA GLU A 34 -1.49 -5.29 10.82
C GLU A 34 -2.29 -4.35 9.92
N PHE A 35 -2.03 -3.05 9.92
CA PHE A 35 -2.85 -2.08 9.22
C PHE A 35 -2.25 -1.68 7.88
N LYS A 36 -3.07 -1.62 6.83
CA LYS A 36 -2.68 -1.20 5.49
C LYS A 36 -3.57 -0.08 4.99
N TYR A 37 -2.96 1.02 4.57
CA TYR A 37 -3.62 2.20 4.02
C TYR A 37 -3.32 2.33 2.53
N HIS A 38 -4.36 2.35 1.71
CA HIS A 38 -4.27 2.51 0.26
C HIS A 38 -4.56 3.95 -0.15
N VAL A 39 -3.74 4.48 -1.06
CA VAL A 39 -3.95 5.75 -1.78
C VAL A 39 -4.24 5.53 -3.26
N LEU A 40 -3.83 4.40 -3.82
CA LEU A 40 -4.02 4.04 -5.22
C LEU A 40 -4.39 2.57 -5.32
N ILE A 41 -5.48 2.27 -6.02
CA ILE A 41 -5.96 0.89 -6.23
C ILE A 41 -6.18 0.62 -7.70
N GLN A 42 -6.23 -0.67 -8.04
CA GLN A 42 -6.67 -1.14 -9.34
C GLN A 42 -8.07 -1.71 -9.21
N GLN A 43 -9.02 -1.19 -9.99
CA GLN A 43 -10.37 -1.73 -10.12
C GLN A 43 -10.46 -2.59 -11.38
N PRO A 44 -10.37 -3.92 -11.27
CA PRO A 44 -10.25 -4.80 -12.44
C PRO A 44 -11.51 -4.79 -13.32
N TYR A 45 -12.67 -4.55 -12.71
CA TYR A 45 -13.99 -4.57 -13.37
C TYR A 45 -14.50 -3.20 -13.81
N ALA A 46 -13.64 -2.18 -13.88
CA ALA A 46 -14.06 -0.81 -14.22
C ALA A 46 -14.64 -0.68 -15.64
N TYR A 47 -14.17 -1.48 -16.60
CA TYR A 47 -14.61 -1.42 -18.01
C TYR A 47 -15.09 -2.77 -18.55
N THR A 48 -14.42 -3.87 -18.20
CA THR A 48 -14.83 -5.24 -18.60
C THR A 48 -15.36 -6.01 -17.39
N GLN A 49 -16.67 -6.24 -17.36
CA GLN A 49 -17.35 -6.90 -16.23
C GLN A 49 -17.19 -8.43 -16.22
N SER A 50 -16.77 -9.03 -17.34
CA SER A 50 -16.59 -10.48 -17.50
C SER A 50 -15.23 -10.82 -18.11
N GLY A 51 -14.76 -12.05 -17.91
CA GLY A 51 -13.49 -12.56 -18.43
C GLY A 51 -12.41 -12.72 -17.37
N TYR A 52 -11.17 -12.98 -17.82
CA TYR A 52 -10.01 -13.10 -16.93
C TYR A 52 -9.54 -11.71 -16.51
N GLN A 53 -9.68 -11.39 -15.23
CA GLN A 53 -9.28 -10.11 -14.64
C GLN A 53 -8.17 -10.32 -13.62
N GLY A 54 -7.23 -9.37 -13.56
CA GLY A 54 -6.06 -9.44 -12.69
C GLY A 54 -4.81 -8.92 -13.40
N GLY A 55 -3.71 -8.76 -12.66
CA GLY A 55 -2.40 -8.47 -13.26
C GLY A 55 -2.39 -7.30 -14.24
N PHE A 56 -2.82 -6.12 -13.81
CA PHE A 56 -2.87 -4.87 -14.58
C PHE A 56 -4.10 -4.63 -15.49
N THR A 57 -5.17 -5.43 -15.41
CA THR A 57 -6.43 -5.12 -16.12
C THR A 57 -7.33 -4.11 -15.38
N GLY A 58 -8.19 -3.41 -16.12
CA GLY A 58 -9.12 -2.43 -15.57
C GLY A 58 -8.53 -1.02 -15.46
N THR A 59 -8.88 -0.29 -14.40
CA THR A 59 -8.49 1.11 -14.22
C THR A 59 -7.77 1.32 -12.89
N VAL A 60 -6.75 2.16 -12.90
CA VAL A 60 -6.10 2.65 -11.68
C VAL A 60 -6.83 3.89 -11.20
N MET A 61 -7.27 3.88 -9.94
CA MET A 61 -8.00 5.00 -9.34
C MET A 61 -7.47 5.34 -7.96
N GLN A 62 -7.59 6.62 -7.60
CA GLN A 62 -7.24 7.11 -6.27
C GLN A 62 -8.35 6.76 -5.29
N THR A 63 -7.96 6.32 -4.10
CA THR A 63 -8.92 6.03 -3.02
C THR A 63 -9.42 7.31 -2.37
N ALA A 64 -10.62 7.25 -1.77
CA ALA A 64 -11.03 8.25 -0.80
C ALA A 64 -10.24 8.04 0.51
N GLY A 65 -10.04 9.10 1.30
CA GLY A 65 -9.06 9.16 2.42
C GLY A 65 -9.24 8.16 3.59
N SER A 66 -10.09 7.15 3.48
CA SER A 66 -10.38 6.17 4.53
C SER A 66 -10.19 4.71 4.12
N SER A 67 -9.48 4.41 3.03
CA SER A 67 -9.17 3.03 2.61
C SER A 67 -8.08 2.39 3.47
N VAL A 68 -8.43 2.04 4.71
CA VAL A 68 -7.58 1.32 5.67
C VAL A 68 -8.17 -0.06 5.96
N PHE A 69 -7.33 -1.08 6.06
CA PHE A 69 -7.70 -2.47 6.37
C PHE A 69 -6.84 -3.02 7.51
N ASN A 70 -7.40 -3.91 8.33
CA ASN A 70 -6.64 -4.71 9.29
C ASN A 70 -6.40 -6.09 8.68
N LEU A 71 -5.19 -6.33 8.17
CA LEU A 71 -4.77 -7.56 7.51
C LEU A 71 -4.68 -8.76 8.44
N TYR A 72 -4.60 -8.56 9.76
CA TYR A 72 -4.60 -9.65 10.72
C TYR A 72 -5.99 -10.30 10.82
N THR A 73 -7.03 -9.48 10.82
CA THR A 73 -8.43 -9.94 10.90
C THR A 73 -9.08 -10.15 9.53
N ASP A 74 -8.67 -9.37 8.52
CA ASP A 74 -9.19 -9.39 7.16
C ASP A 74 -8.03 -9.35 6.14
N PRO A 75 -7.34 -10.48 5.93
CA PRO A 75 -6.25 -10.57 4.96
C PRO A 75 -6.72 -10.41 3.51
N GLN A 76 -8.03 -10.52 3.25
CA GLN A 76 -8.62 -10.34 1.92
C GLN A 76 -8.92 -8.88 1.58
N GLU A 77 -8.74 -7.95 2.54
CA GLU A 77 -9.00 -6.52 2.36
C GLU A 77 -10.45 -6.27 1.86
N SER A 78 -11.40 -6.99 2.44
CA SER A 78 -12.82 -6.98 2.08
C SER A 78 -13.63 -5.94 2.85
N ASP A 79 -13.23 -5.57 4.07
CA ASP A 79 -13.91 -4.58 4.91
C ASP A 79 -12.97 -3.46 5.37
N SER A 80 -13.25 -2.24 4.92
CA SER A 80 -12.42 -1.09 5.29
C SER A 80 -12.82 -0.51 6.63
N ILE A 81 -11.84 -0.43 7.53
CA ILE A 81 -12.02 0.02 8.90
C ILE A 81 -11.69 1.49 9.13
N GLY A 82 -11.28 2.23 8.09
CA GLY A 82 -10.61 3.54 8.23
C GLY A 82 -11.40 4.59 9.02
N VAL A 83 -12.69 4.76 8.74
CA VAL A 83 -13.54 5.73 9.48
C VAL A 83 -13.77 5.28 10.92
N ARG A 84 -13.76 3.97 11.19
CA ARG A 84 -14.02 3.40 12.52
C ARG A 84 -12.77 3.35 13.40
N HIS A 85 -11.58 3.47 12.79
CA HIS A 85 -10.27 3.35 13.45
C HIS A 85 -9.33 4.49 13.05
N ILE A 86 -9.83 5.73 13.06
CA ILE A 86 -9.09 6.95 12.70
C ILE A 86 -7.73 7.06 13.40
N PRO A 87 -7.58 6.73 14.71
CA PRO A 87 -6.27 6.80 15.37
C PRO A 87 -5.18 5.96 14.69
N MET A 88 -5.55 4.84 14.05
CA MET A 88 -4.60 4.01 13.29
C MET A 88 -4.34 4.52 11.87
N GLY A 89 -5.25 5.30 11.30
CA GLY A 89 -5.07 5.95 10.00
C GLY A 89 -4.00 7.06 10.03
N VAL A 90 -3.91 7.81 11.13
CA VAL A 90 -2.95 8.93 11.29
C VAL A 90 -1.48 8.52 11.12
N PRO A 91 -0.94 7.49 11.82
CA PRO A 91 0.45 7.09 11.65
C PRO A 91 0.74 6.57 10.25
N LEU A 92 -0.20 5.84 9.62
CA LEU A 92 -0.07 5.36 8.25
C LEU A 92 -0.01 6.53 7.25
N GLN A 93 -0.91 7.51 7.38
CA GLN A 93 -0.90 8.71 6.54
C GLN A 93 0.39 9.51 6.73
N THR A 94 0.88 9.61 7.96
CA THR A 94 2.14 10.31 8.27
C THR A 94 3.34 9.63 7.61
N GLU A 95 3.44 8.31 7.71
CA GLU A 95 4.49 7.52 7.04
C GLU A 95 4.39 7.63 5.51
N MET A 96 3.17 7.53 4.97
CA MET A 96 2.90 7.73 3.54
C MET A 96 3.41 9.10 3.06
N HIS A 97 3.07 10.17 3.78
CA HIS A 97 3.54 11.52 3.47
C HIS A 97 5.07 11.64 3.57
N ALA A 98 5.67 11.11 4.64
CA ALA A 98 7.12 11.12 4.81
C ALA A 98 7.83 10.41 3.66
N TYR A 99 7.30 9.26 3.23
CA TYR A 99 7.87 8.51 2.13
C TYR A 99 7.67 9.19 0.76
N MET A 100 6.55 9.89 0.55
CA MET A 100 6.37 10.74 -0.63
C MET A 100 7.42 11.86 -0.70
N GLU A 101 7.80 12.49 0.43
CA GLU A 101 8.90 13.46 0.45
C GLU A 101 10.25 12.83 0.09
N ILE A 102 10.50 11.60 0.52
CA ILE A 102 11.69 10.83 0.09
C ILE A 102 11.68 10.62 -1.42
N LEU A 103 10.54 10.24 -2.01
CA LEU A 103 10.41 10.06 -3.45
C LEU A 103 10.56 11.37 -4.24
N LYS A 104 10.21 12.53 -3.67
CA LYS A 104 10.53 13.84 -4.29
C LYS A 104 12.04 14.07 -4.34
N LYS A 105 12.76 13.70 -3.28
CA LYS A 105 14.24 13.82 -3.22
C LYS A 105 14.94 12.77 -4.09
N TYR A 106 14.40 11.56 -4.15
CA TYR A 106 14.92 10.42 -4.88
C TYR A 106 13.84 9.85 -5.81
N PRO A 107 13.58 10.52 -6.95
CA PRO A 107 12.53 10.11 -7.86
C PRO A 107 12.77 8.71 -8.42
N PRO A 108 11.71 7.89 -8.60
CA PRO A 108 11.84 6.60 -9.24
C PRO A 108 12.40 6.75 -10.65
N ARG A 109 13.34 5.89 -11.02
CA ARG A 109 13.84 5.85 -12.40
C ARG A 109 12.78 5.21 -13.29
N ALA A 110 12.12 6.00 -14.12
CA ALA A 110 11.20 5.49 -15.12
C ALA A 110 11.99 4.92 -16.31
N GLN A 111 11.72 3.67 -16.69
CA GLN A 111 12.27 3.08 -17.92
C GLN A 111 11.55 3.61 -19.17
N ILE A 112 10.31 4.10 -19.01
CA ILE A 112 9.47 4.64 -20.07
C ILE A 112 9.08 6.06 -19.64
N LYS A 113 9.41 7.07 -20.45
CA LYS A 113 8.92 8.44 -20.21
C LYS A 113 7.41 8.45 -20.44
N SER A 114 6.64 8.92 -19.46
CA SER A 114 5.27 9.35 -19.69
C SER A 114 5.33 10.75 -20.30
N ASP A 115 4.73 10.92 -21.47
CA ASP A 115 4.56 12.22 -22.15
C ASP A 115 3.72 13.20 -21.32
#